data_AF-A0A5A7Y5H8-F1
#
_entry.id   AF-A0A5A7Y5H8-F1
#
_cell.length_a   1.000
_cell.length_b   1.000
_cell.length_c   1.000
_cell.angle_alpha   90.00
_cell.angle_beta   90.00
_cell.angle_gamma   90.00
#
_symmetry.space_group_name_H-M   'P 1'
#
loop_
_entity.id
_entity.type
_entity.pdbx_description
1 polymer ?
#
loop_
_entity_poly.entity_id
_entity_poly.type
_entity_poly.pdbx_seq_one_letter_code
_entity_poly.pdbx_strand_id
1 'polypeptide(L)' 'MVITNEFADVVIRKVATRNGVRLDIWSPRRGTRVLLDAVALDCLSFQEPELISELLSRKPVP' A
#
# COMPACT_ATOMS: atom_id res chain seq x y z
N MET A 1 -3.94 12.28 -2.68
CA MET A 1 -5.15 11.79 -3.37
C MET A 1 -5.87 10.83 -2.45
N VAL A 2 -7.20 10.82 -2.42
CA VAL A 2 -7.99 9.80 -1.69
C VAL A 2 -8.55 8.82 -2.71
N ILE A 3 -8.46 7.52 -2.41
CA ILE A 3 -9.11 6.46 -3.18
C ILE A 3 -10.05 5.71 -2.23
N THR A 4 -11.28 5.50 -2.69
CA THR A 4 -12.36 4.91 -1.89
C THR A 4 -13.09 3.84 -2.70
N ASN A 5 -13.43 2.75 -2.04
CA ASN A 5 -14.37 1.74 -2.52
C ASN A 5 -15.22 1.21 -1.35
N GLU A 6 -16.04 0.20 -1.60
CA GLU A 6 -16.93 -0.43 -0.61
C GLU A 6 -16.19 -1.13 0.55
N PHE A 7 -14.88 -1.35 0.41
CA PHE A 7 -14.07 -2.08 1.39
C PHE A 7 -13.05 -1.19 2.13
N ALA A 8 -12.68 -0.02 1.58
CA ALA A 8 -11.60 0.80 2.09
C ALA A 8 -11.69 2.29 1.68
N ASP A 9 -11.19 3.14 2.58
CA ASP A 9 -10.72 4.49 2.25
C ASP A 9 -9.21 4.54 2.50
N VAL A 10 -8.46 5.00 1.50
CA VAL A 10 -7.01 5.19 1.61
C VAL A 10 -6.59 6.57 1.12
N VAL A 11 -5.64 7.16 1.83
CA VAL A 11 -4.98 8.41 1.47
C VAL A 11 -3.61 8.08 0.88
N ILE A 12 -3.38 8.52 -0.34
CA ILE A 12 -2.14 8.32 -1.09
C ILE A 12 -1.37 9.64 -1.16
N ARG A 13 -0.09 9.60 -0.77
CA ARG A 13 0.83 10.74 -0.82
C ARG A 13 2.20 10.30 -1.32
N LYS A 14 2.84 11.16 -2.11
CA LYS A 14 4.27 11.04 -2.39
C LYS A 14 5.04 11.73 -1.26
N VAL A 15 6.03 11.07 -0.69
CA VAL A 15 6.80 11.59 0.45
C VAL A 15 8.28 11.53 0.13
N ALA A 16 8.97 12.67 0.26
CA ALA A 16 10.42 12.70 0.14
C ALA A 16 11.05 12.19 1.45
N THR A 17 12.05 11.32 1.34
CA THR A 17 12.85 10.83 2.46
C THR A 17 14.33 11.03 2.14
N ARG A 18 15.21 10.80 3.12
CA ARG A 18 16.67 10.82 2.88
C ARG A 18 17.12 9.79 1.83
N ASN A 19 16.38 8.68 1.71
CA ASN A 19 16.71 7.55 0.84
C ASN A 19 15.79 7.51 -0.40
N GLY A 20 15.46 8.69 -0.94
CA GLY A 20 14.59 8.84 -2.10
C GLY A 20 13.12 8.97 -1.75
N VAL A 21 12.26 8.79 -2.74
CA VAL A 21 10.81 8.98 -2.62
C VAL A 21 10.12 7.71 -2.16
N ARG A 22 9.07 7.87 -1.35
CA ARG A 22 8.12 6.80 -1.00
C ARG A 22 6.71 7.17 -1.45
N LEU A 23 5.94 6.16 -1.83
CA LEU A 23 4.48 6.24 -1.88
C LEU A 23 3.96 5.83 -0.50
N ASP A 24 3.34 6.78 0.18
CA ASP A 24 2.65 6.58 1.43
C ASP A 24 1.19 6.24 1.16
N ILE A 25 0.78 5.05 1.59
CA ILE A 25 -0.59 4.57 1.54
C ILE A 25 -1.06 4.38 2.98
N TRP A 26 -2.00 5.22 3.39
CA TRP A 26 -2.53 5.22 4.74
C TRP A 26 -4.03 4.92 4.72
N SER A 27 -4.49 3.99 5.55
CA SER A 27 -5.91 3.75 5.79
C SER A 27 -6.31 4.35 7.14
N PRO A 28 -7.02 5.51 7.16
CA PRO A 28 -7.40 6.15 8.41
C PRO A 28 -8.32 5.26 9.26
N ARG A 29 -9.28 4.58 8.62
CA ARG A 29 -10.26 3.74 9.32
C ARG A 29 -9.65 2.52 9.99
N ARG A 30 -8.62 1.93 9.39
CA ARG A 30 -7.94 0.75 9.94
C ARG A 30 -6.71 1.09 10.79
N GLY A 31 -6.27 2.35 10.79
CA GLY A 31 -5.04 2.77 11.46
C GLY A 31 -3.76 2.19 10.86
N THR A 32 -3.84 1.55 9.68
CA THR A 32 -2.71 0.90 9.01
C THR A 32 -2.07 1.81 7.99
N ARG A 33 -0.76 1.64 7.78
CA ARG A 33 0.03 2.46 6.86
C ARG A 33 1.18 1.64 6.29
N VAL A 34 1.49 1.88 5.02
CA VAL A 34 2.68 1.32 4.35
C VAL A 34 3.39 2.39 3.52
N LEU A 35 4.71 2.30 3.48
CA LEU A 35 5.59 3.16 2.68
C LEU A 35 6.32 2.28 1.66
N LEU A 36 6.06 2.48 0.38
CA LEU A 36 6.66 1.69 -0.70
C LEU A 36 7.64 2.57 -1.49
N ASP A 37 8.85 2.07 -1.77
CA ASP A 37 9.71 2.70 -2.79
C ASP A 37 9.32 2.26 -4.20
N ALA A 38 10.01 2.85 -5.17
CA ALA A 38 9.86 2.52 -6.57
C ALA A 38 10.09 1.03 -6.86
N VAL A 39 11.08 0.39 -6.21
CA VAL A 39 11.39 -1.03 -6.46
C VAL A 39 10.26 -1.92 -5.95
N ALA A 40 9.78 -1.69 -4.73
CA ALA A 40 8.65 -2.45 -4.20
C ALA A 40 7.38 -2.26 -5.04
N LEU A 41 7.11 -1.04 -5.52
CA LEU A 41 5.97 -0.78 -6.42
C LEU A 41 6.11 -1.48 -7.77
N ASP A 42 7.32 -1.47 -8.35
CA ASP A 42 7.62 -2.15 -9.60
C ASP A 42 7.38 -3.66 -9.45
N CYS A 43 7.93 -4.27 -8.39
CA CYS A 43 7.68 -5.67 -8.07
C CYS A 43 6.18 -5.97 -7.93
N LEU A 44 5.42 -5.14 -7.22
CA LEU A 44 3.96 -5.31 -7.05
C LEU A 44 3.20 -5.19 -8.38
N SER A 45 3.67 -4.36 -9.31
CA SER A 45 2.99 -4.12 -10.59
C SER A 45 3.00 -5.32 -11.54
N PHE A 46 3.95 -6.24 -11.37
CA PHE A 46 4.06 -7.47 -12.16
C PHE A 46 3.42 -8.69 -11.49
N GLN A 47 2.83 -8.55 -10.30
CA GLN A 47 2.20 -9.68 -9.62
C GLN A 47 0.81 -9.95 -10.19
N GLU A 48 0.49 -11.22 -10.35
CA GLU A 48 -0.87 -11.64 -10.69
C GLU A 48 -1.84 -11.22 -9.57
N PRO A 49 -3.07 -10.77 -9.92
CA PRO A 49 -4.07 -10.33 -8.93
C PRO A 49 -4.38 -11.36 -7.84
N GLU A 50 -4.27 -12.65 -8.17
CA GLU A 50 -4.48 -13.77 -7.26
C GLU A 50 -3.48 -13.74 -6.10
N LEU A 51 -2.20 -13.47 -6.37
CA LEU A 51 -1.18 -13.38 -5.33
C LEU A 51 -1.48 -12.22 -4.36
N ILE A 52 -1.90 -11.08 -4.89
CA ILE A 52 -2.27 -9.92 -4.07
C ILE A 52 -3.46 -10.25 -3.18
N SER A 53 -4.45 -10.95 -3.71
CA SER A 53 -5.63 -11.40 -2.95
C SER A 53 -5.25 -12.35 -1.82
N GLU A 54 -4.35 -13.30 -2.07
CA GLU A 54 -3.82 -14.19 -1.04
C GLU A 54 -3.08 -13.43 0.06
N LEU A 55 -2.20 -12.48 -0.29
CA LEU A 55 -1.48 -11.67 0.69
C LEU A 55 -2.42 -10.88 1.60
N LEU A 56 -3.49 -10.31 1.04
CA LEU A 56 -4.49 -9.53 1.79
C LEU A 56 -5.39 -10.40 2.68
N SER A 57 -5.58 -11.67 2.34
CA SER A 57 -6.35 -12.62 3.14
C SER A 57 -5.64 -13.07 4.42
N ARG A 58 -4.31 -12.93 4.47
CA ARG A 58 -3.50 -13.34 5.62
C ARG A 58 -3.68 -12.33 6.75
N LYS A 59 -3.88 -12.82 7.98
CA LYS A 59 -3.74 -11.97 9.16
C LYS A 59 -2.25 -11.65 9.36
N PRO A 60 -1.85 -10.37 9.40
CA PRO A 60 -0.48 -10.04 9.78
C PRO A 60 -0.20 -10.62 11.17
N VAL A 61 0.95 -11.27 11.31
CA VAL A 61 1.44 -11.78 12.60
C VAL A 61 1.64 -10.57 13.53
N PRO A 62 1.26 -10.64 14.81
CA PRO A 62 1.45 -9.56 15.78
C PRO A 62 2.88 -9.04 15.86
#